data_AF-Q2V3J8-F1
#
_entry.id   AF-Q2V3J8-F1
#
_cell.length_a   1.000
_cell.length_b   1.000
_cell.length_c   1.000
_cell.angle_alpha   90.00
_cell.angle_beta   90.00
_cell.angle_gamma   90.00
#
_symmetry.space_group_name_H-M   'P 1'
#
loop_
_entity.id
_entity.type
_entity.pdbx_description
1 polymer ?
#
loop_
_entity_poly.entity_id
_entity_poly.type
_entity_poly.pdbx_seq_one_letter_code
_entity_poly.pdbx_strand_id
1 'polypeptide(L)'
;MWISNLDRLPTRARLVSWGLQISPLCCLCSQSVETRDHLILTCGFSSSIWNMVQARLRLQPVQFRVWESLLSWIKLSTASSPSIIRKLVAQATVCAIWKQRNNLLHNLQDILPSIIFKNIDREIINSINARCHRRKFRSLMRLWIR
;
A
#
# COMPACT_ATOMS: atom_id res chain seq x y z
N MET A 1 6.65 6.73 -3.48
CA MET A 1 5.95 7.58 -2.49
C MET A 1 5.75 9.02 -2.94
N TRP A 2 6.75 9.72 -3.49
CA TRP A 2 6.62 11.15 -3.84
C TRP A 2 5.40 11.47 -4.74
N ILE A 3 5.26 10.77 -5.87
CA ILE A 3 4.10 10.95 -6.78
C ILE A 3 2.76 10.70 -6.07
N SER A 4 2.68 9.63 -5.26
CA SER A 4 1.49 9.32 -4.47
C SER A 4 1.18 10.40 -3.44
N ASN A 5 2.20 10.92 -2.74
CA ASN A 5 2.03 11.98 -1.74
C ASN A 5 1.54 13.29 -2.35
N LEU A 6 1.96 13.61 -3.58
CA LEU A 6 1.50 14.79 -4.32
C LEU A 6 0.16 14.59 -5.04
N ASP A 7 -0.48 13.43 -4.88
CA ASP A 7 -1.69 13.04 -5.60
C ASP A 7 -1.55 13.12 -7.13
N ARG A 8 -0.38 12.73 -7.65
CA ARG A 8 -0.03 12.81 -9.08
C ARG A 8 -0.05 11.45 -9.78
N LEU A 9 -0.63 10.42 -9.17
CA LEU A 9 -0.81 9.13 -9.84
C LEU A 9 -1.85 9.30 -10.98
N PRO A 10 -1.63 8.71 -12.18
CA PRO A 10 -2.59 8.75 -13.28
C PRO A 10 -3.76 7.79 -13.04
N THR A 11 -4.51 8.05 -11.96
CA THR A 11 -5.75 7.34 -11.67
C THR A 11 -6.83 7.71 -12.68
N ARG A 12 -7.86 6.89 -12.85
CA ARG A 12 -8.93 7.19 -13.81
C ARG A 12 -9.63 8.51 -13.51
N ALA A 13 -9.84 8.88 -12.25
CA ALA A 13 -10.37 10.21 -11.90
C ALA A 13 -9.50 11.35 -12.44
N ARG A 14 -8.17 11.22 -12.31
CA ARG A 14 -7.22 12.21 -12.82
C ARG A 14 -7.18 12.24 -14.35
N LEU A 15 -7.22 11.08 -15.00
CA LEU A 15 -7.26 10.99 -16.45
C LEU A 15 -8.54 11.61 -17.04
N VAL A 16 -9.70 11.37 -16.42
CA VAL A 16 -10.96 12.02 -16.80
C VAL A 16 -10.86 13.54 -16.62
N SER A 17 -10.20 14.01 -15.55
CA SER A 17 -9.96 15.47 -15.38
C SER A 17 -9.09 16.10 -16.46
N TRP A 18 -8.31 15.30 -17.20
CA TRP A 18 -7.54 15.73 -18.37
C TRP A 18 -8.34 15.65 -19.69
N GLY A 19 -9.63 15.31 -19.63
CA GLY A 19 -10.52 15.24 -20.79
C GLY A 19 -10.58 13.87 -21.47
N LEU A 20 -9.93 12.83 -20.92
CA LEU A 20 -10.02 11.48 -21.49
C LEU A 20 -11.42 10.91 -21.30
N GLN A 21 -12.01 10.41 -22.40
CA GLN A 21 -13.33 9.79 -22.43
C GLN A 21 -13.27 8.34 -21.97
N ILE A 22 -12.96 8.12 -20.69
CA ILE A 22 -12.88 6.80 -20.06
C ILE A 22 -13.80 6.72 -18.84
N SER A 23 -14.17 5.51 -18.43
CA SER A 23 -14.90 5.34 -17.17
C SER A 23 -14.05 5.80 -15.97
N PRO A 24 -14.60 6.60 -15.05
CA PRO A 24 -13.89 7.03 -13.85
C PRO A 24 -13.81 5.92 -12.78
N LEU A 25 -14.53 4.80 -12.95
CA LEU A 25 -14.63 3.74 -11.95
C LEU A 25 -13.30 2.99 -11.77
N CYS A 26 -12.99 2.65 -10.52
CA CYS A 26 -11.84 1.85 -10.12
C CYS A 26 -11.82 0.51 -10.84
N CYS A 27 -10.73 0.16 -11.53
CA CYS A 27 -10.66 -1.10 -12.25
C CYS A 27 -10.59 -2.33 -11.33
N LEU A 28 -10.20 -2.17 -10.06
CA LEU A 28 -10.07 -3.28 -9.11
C LEU A 28 -11.40 -3.70 -8.50
N CYS A 29 -12.38 -2.79 -8.36
CA CYS A 29 -13.67 -3.13 -7.75
C CYS A 29 -14.90 -2.71 -8.57
N SER A 30 -14.74 -1.84 -9.57
CA SER A 30 -15.83 -1.31 -10.41
C SER A 30 -16.98 -0.64 -9.66
N GLN A 31 -16.79 -0.25 -8.39
CA GLN A 31 -17.85 0.25 -7.50
C GLN A 31 -17.77 1.75 -7.20
N SER A 32 -16.61 2.37 -7.33
CA SER A 32 -16.41 3.77 -6.96
C SER A 32 -15.38 4.44 -7.87
N VAL A 33 -15.38 5.77 -7.90
CA VAL A 33 -14.42 6.56 -8.68
C VAL A 33 -12.98 6.27 -8.22
N GLU A 34 -12.08 6.03 -9.17
CA GLU A 34 -10.66 5.74 -8.93
C GLU A 34 -9.90 7.03 -8.58
N THR A 35 -10.03 7.48 -7.33
CA THR A 35 -9.12 8.47 -6.74
C THR A 35 -7.90 7.76 -6.15
N ARG A 36 -6.82 8.50 -5.83
CA ARG A 36 -5.68 7.93 -5.08
C ARG A 36 -6.15 7.27 -3.79
N ASP A 37 -6.98 7.98 -3.03
CA ASP A 37 -7.42 7.55 -1.71
C ASP A 37 -8.31 6.31 -1.82
N HIS A 38 -9.24 6.27 -2.80
CA HIS A 38 -10.00 5.06 -3.06
C HIS A 38 -9.10 3.90 -3.47
N LEU A 39 -8.28 4.09 -4.51
CA LEU A 39 -7.45 3.05 -5.07
C LEU A 39 -6.50 2.45 -4.03
N ILE A 40 -5.85 3.29 -3.23
CA ILE A 40 -4.77 2.85 -2.34
C ILE A 40 -5.28 2.50 -0.94
N LEU A 41 -6.38 3.10 -0.47
CA LEU A 41 -6.80 3.00 0.94
C LEU A 41 -8.14 2.30 1.11
N THR A 42 -9.19 2.75 0.42
CA THR A 42 -10.58 2.34 0.76
C THR A 42 -11.19 1.30 -0.18
N CYS A 43 -10.58 1.01 -1.34
CA CYS A 43 -11.02 -0.06 -2.22
C CYS A 43 -11.04 -1.39 -1.43
N GLY A 44 -12.03 -2.26 -1.67
CA GLY A 44 -12.12 -3.56 -0.99
C GLY A 44 -10.85 -4.41 -1.16
N PHE A 45 -10.26 -4.36 -2.35
CA PHE A 45 -8.96 -4.98 -2.65
C PHE A 45 -7.85 -4.46 -1.74
N SER A 46 -7.69 -3.14 -1.69
CA SER A 46 -6.63 -2.46 -0.94
C SER A 46 -6.81 -2.59 0.57
N SER A 47 -8.06 -2.49 1.04
CA SER A 47 -8.42 -2.70 2.46
C SER A 47 -8.04 -4.10 2.92
N SER A 48 -8.25 -5.11 2.08
CA SER A 48 -7.87 -6.50 2.38
C SER A 48 -6.34 -6.64 2.57
N ILE A 49 -5.55 -5.98 1.71
CA ILE A 49 -4.09 -5.95 1.85
C ILE A 49 -3.66 -5.22 3.12
N TRP A 50 -4.24 -4.06 3.41
CA TRP A 50 -3.95 -3.31 4.63
C TRP A 50 -4.29 -4.10 5.90
N ASN A 51 -5.38 -4.88 5.90
CA ASN A 51 -5.73 -5.75 7.02
C ASN A 51 -4.66 -6.83 7.26
N MET A 52 -4.19 -7.51 6.21
CA MET A 52 -3.12 -8.51 6.33
C MET A 52 -1.80 -7.87 6.80
N VAL A 53 -1.47 -6.70 6.28
CA VAL A 53 -0.31 -5.91 6.69
C VAL A 53 -0.38 -5.50 8.17
N GLN A 54 -1.53 -5.03 8.64
CA GLN A 54 -1.71 -4.61 10.02
C GLN A 54 -1.72 -5.80 10.97
N ALA A 55 -2.32 -6.92 10.57
CA ALA A 55 -2.24 -8.19 11.29
C ALA A 55 -0.79 -8.67 11.42
N ARG A 56 0.02 -8.58 10.35
CA ARG A 56 1.45 -8.91 10.37
C ARG A 56 2.25 -8.02 11.34
N LEU A 57 1.87 -6.75 11.47
CA LEU A 57 2.44 -5.82 12.45
C LEU A 57 1.84 -5.95 13.86
N ARG A 58 0.86 -6.85 14.05
CA ARG A 58 0.10 -7.03 15.30
C ARG A 58 -0.50 -5.73 15.80
N LEU A 59 -0.99 -4.91 14.87
CA LEU A 59 -1.69 -3.68 15.17
C LEU A 59 -3.19 -3.92 15.14
N GLN A 60 -3.91 -3.14 15.94
CA GLN A 60 -5.37 -3.11 15.83
C GLN A 60 -5.75 -2.63 14.42
N PRO A 61 -6.78 -3.22 13.78
CA PRO A 61 -7.21 -2.80 12.45
C PRO A 61 -7.57 -1.32 12.39
N VAL A 62 -6.87 -0.57 11.55
CA VAL A 62 -7.12 0.82 11.22
C VAL A 62 -7.67 0.88 9.80
N GLN A 63 -8.81 1.54 9.65
CA GLN A 63 -9.36 1.87 8.34
C GLN A 63 -8.85 3.24 7.89
N PHE A 64 -7.98 3.25 6.88
CA PHE A 64 -7.53 4.49 6.26
C PHE A 64 -8.64 5.05 5.36
N ARG A 65 -9.18 6.22 5.69
CA ARG A 65 -10.22 6.89 4.89
C ARG A 65 -9.66 7.94 3.93
N VAL A 66 -8.60 8.60 4.35
CA VAL A 66 -7.93 9.68 3.63
C VAL A 66 -6.42 9.54 3.71
N TRP A 67 -5.68 10.09 2.75
CA TRP A 67 -4.22 9.98 2.69
C TRP A 67 -3.51 10.47 3.96
N GLU A 68 -4.02 11.52 4.59
CA GLU A 68 -3.50 12.09 5.83
C GLU A 68 -3.55 11.08 6.99
N SER A 69 -4.53 10.17 6.99
CA SER A 69 -4.63 9.11 7.99
C SER A 69 -3.50 8.08 7.85
N LEU A 70 -3.13 7.72 6.61
CA LEU A 70 -1.95 6.89 6.33
C LEU A 70 -0.66 7.62 6.73
N LEU A 71 -0.53 8.90 6.38
CA LEU A 71 0.65 9.71 6.72
C LEU A 71 0.82 9.88 8.24
N SER A 72 -0.27 9.98 8.98
CA SER A 72 -0.26 10.02 10.45
C SER A 72 0.16 8.66 11.01
N TRP A 73 -0.40 7.58 10.49
CA TRP A 73 -0.10 6.22 10.94
C TRP A 73 1.37 5.81 10.73
N ILE A 74 2.02 6.22 9.65
CA ILE A 74 3.46 5.92 9.41
C ILE A 74 4.41 6.74 10.29
N LYS A 75 3.94 7.84 10.90
CA LYS A 75 4.74 8.67 11.82
C LYS A 75 4.72 8.10 13.24
N LEU A 76 3.66 7.40 13.61
CA LEU A 76 3.56 6.72 14.90
C LEU A 76 4.68 5.68 15.05
N SER A 77 5.13 5.49 16.28
CA SER A 77 6.16 4.52 16.63
C SER A 77 5.77 3.81 17.91
N THR A 78 5.60 2.49 17.87
CA THR A 78 5.37 1.65 19.04
C THR A 78 6.53 0.68 19.22
N ALA A 79 6.64 0.04 20.39
CA ALA A 79 7.66 -0.98 20.65
C ALA A 79 7.57 -2.16 19.67
N SER A 80 6.36 -2.55 19.27
CA SER A 80 6.10 -3.61 18.29
C SER A 80 6.22 -3.15 16.83
N SER A 81 5.95 -1.88 16.55
CA SER A 81 5.91 -1.33 15.19
C SER A 81 6.54 0.06 15.14
N PRO A 82 7.89 0.14 15.10
CA PRO A 82 8.61 1.39 14.95
C PRO A 82 8.23 2.12 13.66
N SER A 83 8.30 3.46 13.65
CA SER A 83 7.92 4.25 12.45
C SER A 83 8.65 3.82 11.17
N ILE A 84 9.88 3.31 11.29
CA ILE A 84 10.67 2.82 10.16
C ILE A 84 10.02 1.62 9.47
N ILE A 85 9.52 0.63 10.24
CA ILE A 85 8.85 -0.53 9.64
C ILE A 85 7.53 -0.11 9.01
N ARG A 86 6.78 0.79 9.66
CA ARG A 86 5.52 1.32 9.10
C ARG A 86 5.74 2.06 7.78
N LYS A 87 6.81 2.86 7.68
CA LYS A 87 7.19 3.57 6.44
C LYS A 87 7.57 2.60 5.32
N LEU A 88 8.38 1.57 5.61
CA LEU A 88 8.77 0.57 4.63
C LEU A 88 7.56 -0.22 4.12
N VAL A 89 6.73 -0.69 5.03
CA VAL A 89 5.51 -1.43 4.74
C VAL A 89 4.54 -0.57 3.94
N ALA A 90 4.29 0.67 4.35
CA ALA A 90 3.40 1.55 3.61
C ALA A 90 3.91 1.81 2.19
N GLN A 91 5.23 2.02 2.02
CA GLN A 91 5.81 2.17 0.69
C GLN A 91 5.62 0.91 -0.18
N ALA A 92 5.90 -0.27 0.36
CA ALA A 92 5.74 -1.54 -0.35
C ALA A 92 4.27 -1.79 -0.72
N THR A 93 3.34 -1.57 0.21
CA THR A 93 1.89 -1.73 -0.03
C THR A 93 1.37 -0.79 -1.11
N VAL A 94 1.70 0.51 -1.04
CA VAL A 94 1.32 1.50 -2.06
C VAL A 94 1.87 1.10 -3.44
N CYS A 95 3.13 0.68 -3.49
CA CYS A 95 3.80 0.24 -4.71
C CYS A 95 3.13 -1.01 -5.30
N ALA A 96 2.83 -2.00 -4.46
CA ALA A 96 2.23 -3.27 -4.86
C ALA A 96 0.79 -3.10 -5.36
N ILE A 97 -0.04 -2.29 -4.69
CA ILE A 97 -1.40 -1.97 -5.16
C ILE A 97 -1.35 -1.26 -6.51
N TRP A 98 -0.48 -0.26 -6.66
CA TRP A 98 -0.33 0.47 -7.92
C TRP A 98 0.13 -0.47 -9.06
N LYS A 99 1.10 -1.35 -8.78
CA LYS A 99 1.54 -2.37 -9.73
C LYS A 99 0.39 -3.29 -10.14
N GLN A 100 -0.40 -3.78 -9.17
CA GLN A 100 -1.52 -4.67 -9.47
C GLN A 100 -2.61 -3.97 -10.28
N ARG A 101 -2.93 -2.71 -9.97
CA ARG A 101 -3.83 -1.89 -10.79
C ARG A 101 -3.37 -1.83 -12.23
N ASN A 102 -2.09 -1.56 -12.47
CA ASN A 102 -1.55 -1.48 -13.83
C ASN A 102 -1.48 -2.86 -14.50
N ASN A 103 -1.21 -3.91 -13.74
CA ASN A 103 -1.20 -5.28 -14.24
C ASN A 103 -2.59 -5.72 -14.72
N LEU A 104 -3.64 -5.36 -13.97
CA LEU A 104 -5.01 -5.59 -14.38
C LEU A 104 -5.36 -4.75 -15.62
N LEU A 105 -5.00 -3.46 -15.62
CA LEU A 105 -5.36 -2.55 -16.71
C LEU A 105 -4.69 -2.89 -18.04
N HIS A 106 -3.41 -3.28 -18.02
CA HIS A 106 -2.60 -3.44 -19.24
C HIS A 106 -2.36 -4.90 -19.63
N ASN A 107 -2.36 -5.82 -18.65
CA ASN A 107 -2.07 -7.22 -18.89
C ASN A 107 -3.26 -8.14 -18.56
N LEU A 108 -4.40 -7.59 -18.13
CA LEU A 108 -5.60 -8.33 -17.73
C LEU A 108 -5.33 -9.39 -16.64
N GLN A 109 -4.30 -9.16 -15.83
CA GLN A 109 -3.90 -10.06 -14.76
C GLN A 109 -4.50 -9.62 -13.43
N ASP A 110 -5.48 -10.38 -12.94
CA ASP A 110 -6.08 -10.19 -11.62
C ASP A 110 -5.43 -11.10 -10.58
N ILE A 111 -4.65 -10.51 -9.67
CA ILE A 111 -3.91 -11.23 -8.63
C ILE A 111 -4.59 -11.01 -7.29
N LEU A 112 -4.92 -12.10 -6.61
CA LEU A 112 -5.59 -12.07 -5.30
C LEU A 112 -4.81 -11.24 -4.26
N PRO A 113 -5.51 -10.51 -3.36
CA PRO A 113 -4.88 -9.73 -2.28
C PRO A 113 -3.86 -10.52 -1.46
N SER A 114 -4.13 -11.80 -1.19
CA SER A 114 -3.25 -12.66 -0.38
C SER A 114 -1.91 -12.95 -1.06
N ILE A 115 -1.88 -13.04 -2.40
CA ILE A 115 -0.66 -13.21 -3.18
C ILE A 115 0.13 -11.89 -3.21
N ILE A 116 -0.56 -10.76 -3.37
CA ILE A 116 0.08 -9.44 -3.26
C ILE A 116 0.69 -9.23 -1.87
N PHE A 117 0.01 -9.65 -0.81
CA PHE A 117 0.56 -9.63 0.54
C PHE A 117 1.83 -10.48 0.67
N LYS A 118 1.87 -11.69 0.10
CA LYS A 118 3.11 -12.52 0.08
C LYS A 118 4.27 -11.80 -0.63
N ASN A 119 3.97 -11.08 -1.72
CA ASN A 119 4.98 -10.28 -2.42
C ASN A 119 5.49 -9.11 -1.56
N ILE A 120 4.58 -8.43 -0.84
CA ILE A 120 4.94 -7.38 0.12
C ILE A 120 5.80 -7.97 1.25
N ASP A 121 5.41 -9.09 1.85
CA ASP A 121 6.17 -9.76 2.91
C ASP A 121 7.60 -10.08 2.46
N ARG A 122 7.76 -10.64 1.26
CA ARG A 122 9.07 -10.90 0.67
C ARG A 122 9.87 -9.61 0.42
N GLU A 123 9.24 -8.55 -0.10
CA GLU A 123 9.89 -7.26 -0.34
C GLU A 123 10.39 -6.62 0.97
N ILE A 124 9.62 -6.75 2.05
CA ILE A 124 9.99 -6.24 3.38
C ILE A 124 11.15 -7.04 3.97
N ILE A 125 11.09 -8.38 3.91
CA ILE A 125 12.20 -9.25 4.36
C ILE A 125 13.49 -8.90 3.61
N ASN A 126 13.43 -8.81 2.28
CA ASN A 126 14.57 -8.46 1.45
C ASN A 126 15.10 -7.05 1.77
N SER A 127 14.20 -6.08 1.96
CA SER A 127 14.53 -4.70 2.32
C SER A 127 15.20 -4.57 3.68
N ILE A 128 14.82 -5.40 4.64
CA ILE A 128 15.43 -5.44 5.97
C ILE A 128 16.81 -6.10 5.88
N ASN A 129 16.91 -7.25 5.22
CA ASN A 129 18.18 -7.97 5.05
C ASN A 129 19.24 -7.12 4.35
N ALA A 130 18.89 -6.44 3.26
CA ALA A 130 19.80 -5.56 2.53
C ALA A 130 20.35 -4.40 3.38
N ARG A 131 19.69 -4.07 4.50
CA ARG A 131 20.03 -2.94 5.38
C ARG A 131 20.37 -3.39 6.81
N CYS A 132 20.59 -4.68 7.04
CA CYS A 132 20.78 -5.26 8.38
C CYS A 132 21.97 -4.65 9.15
N HIS A 133 23.00 -4.20 8.44
CA HIS A 133 24.18 -3.52 8.99
C HIS A 133 23.82 -2.18 9.65
N ARG A 134 22.73 -1.52 9.23
CA ARG A 134 22.29 -0.24 9.81
C ARG A 134 21.64 -0.49 11.17
N ARG A 135 22.09 0.24 12.21
CA ARG A 135 21.57 0.14 13.59
C ARG A 135 20.04 0.16 13.66
N LYS A 136 19.39 1.02 12.86
CA LYS A 136 17.93 1.17 12.80
C LYS A 136 17.17 -0.07 12.27
N PHE A 137 17.86 -1.01 11.62
CA PHE A 137 17.27 -2.19 10.97
C PHE A 137 17.52 -3.50 11.74
N ARG A 138 18.48 -3.53 12.67
CA ARG A 138 18.92 -4.74 13.38
C ARG A 138 17.77 -5.51 14.05
N SER A 139 16.80 -4.81 14.63
CA SER A 139 15.65 -5.43 15.32
C SER A 139 14.44 -5.65 14.41
N LEU A 140 14.40 -5.08 13.21
CA LEU A 140 13.18 -5.04 12.39
C LEU A 140 12.76 -6.42 11.89
N MET A 141 13.72 -7.30 11.55
CA MET A 141 13.40 -8.66 11.09
C MET A 141 12.63 -9.43 12.17
N ARG A 142 13.10 -9.32 13.42
CA ARG A 142 12.43 -9.92 14.58
C ARG A 142 11.06 -9.30 14.82
N LEU A 143 10.83 -8.04 14.47
CA LEU A 143 9.51 -7.42 14.62
C LEU A 143 8.55 -7.85 13.50
N TRP A 144 9.07 -8.18 12.31
CA TRP A 144 8.27 -8.55 11.14
C TRP A 144 7.88 -10.03 11.09
N ILE A 145 8.81 -10.96 11.34
CA ILE A 145 8.56 -12.41 11.17
C ILE A 145 7.65 -12.98 12.26
N ARG A 146 7.62 -12.35 13.43
CA ARG A 146 6.92 -12.74 14.67
C ARG A 146 5.50 -13.26 14.44
#